data_AF-A0A1C6F6M6-F1
#
_entry.id   AF-A0A1C6F6M6-F1
#
_cell.length_a   1.000
_cell.length_b   1.000
_cell.length_c   1.000
_cell.angle_alpha   90.00
_cell.angle_beta   90.00
_cell.angle_gamma   90.00
#
_symmetry.space_group_name_H-M   'P 1'
#
loop_
_entity.id
_entity.type
_entity.pdbx_description
1 polymer ?
#
loop_
_entity_poly.entity_id
_entity_poly.type
_entity_poly.pdbx_seq_one_letter_code
_entity_poly.pdbx_strand_id
1 'polypeptide(L)'
;MKFKTWEEMYRYLENEGDLYNPLLELYVFLYNEAGALCTYIISEEKATDLSVKSKKYNEDWSAFLSVGGNILDNDDFDRELKRDSYLELSYEFCKKHFNKDGWSDTKRIKNGGELI
;
A
#
# COMPACT_ATOMS: atom_id res chain seq x y z
N MET A 1 -2.45 -10.12 8.27
CA MET A 1 -0.99 -10.23 8.11
C MET A 1 -0.30 -9.56 9.27
N LYS A 2 0.90 -10.01 9.64
CA LYS A 2 1.70 -9.43 10.72
C LYS A 2 3.17 -9.36 10.28
N PHE A 3 3.75 -8.17 10.30
CA PHE A 3 5.16 -7.94 10.01
C PHE A 3 5.92 -7.83 11.34
N LYS A 4 7.14 -8.38 11.39
CA LYS A 4 8.01 -8.30 12.57
C LYS A 4 8.88 -7.04 12.53
N THR A 5 9.21 -6.57 11.34
CA THR A 5 9.98 -5.33 11.16
C THR A 5 9.40 -4.46 10.05
N TRP A 6 9.81 -3.20 10.00
CA TRP A 6 9.37 -2.29 8.96
C TRP A 6 10.01 -2.61 7.60
N GLU A 7 11.22 -3.17 7.60
CA GLU A 7 11.89 -3.67 6.41
C GLU A 7 11.12 -4.83 5.78
N GLU A 8 10.54 -5.73 6.59
CA GLU A 8 9.67 -6.80 6.08
C GLU A 8 8.42 -6.23 5.39
N MET A 9 7.77 -5.23 6.00
CA MET A 9 6.61 -4.56 5.40
C MET A 9 6.99 -3.85 4.10
N TYR A 10 8.09 -3.09 4.09
CA TYR A 10 8.56 -2.39 2.90
C TYR A 10 8.91 -3.37 1.78
N ARG A 11 9.66 -4.44 2.06
CA ARG A 11 10.00 -5.47 1.06
C ARG A 11 8.75 -6.14 0.49
N TYR A 12 7.72 -6.36 1.31
CA TYR A 12 6.45 -6.91 0.84
C TYR A 12 5.78 -5.96 -0.15
N LEU A 13 5.67 -4.67 0.19
CA LEU A 13 5.07 -3.66 -0.70
C LEU A 13 5.86 -3.49 -2.00
N GLU A 14 7.19 -3.61 -1.94
CA GLU A 14 8.06 -3.47 -3.10
C GLU A 14 8.02 -4.68 -4.04
N ASN A 15 7.73 -5.89 -3.55
CA ASN A 15 7.94 -7.13 -4.34
C ASN A 15 6.73 -8.06 -4.43
N GLU A 16 5.82 -8.04 -3.45
CA GLU A 16 4.80 -9.08 -3.29
C GLU A 16 3.40 -8.55 -3.59
N GLY A 17 3.06 -7.36 -3.09
CA GLY A 17 1.80 -6.71 -3.43
C GLY A 17 1.32 -5.67 -2.44
N ASP A 18 0.09 -5.22 -2.69
CA ASP A 18 -0.48 -4.09 -1.98
C ASP A 18 -1.15 -4.50 -0.67
N LEU A 19 -1.19 -3.55 0.27
CA LEU A 19 -1.75 -3.78 1.59
C LEU A 19 -2.92 -2.85 1.85
N TYR A 20 -3.95 -3.40 2.48
CA TYR A 20 -5.07 -2.66 3.04
C TYR A 20 -5.23 -2.95 4.53
N ASN A 21 -5.57 -1.93 5.31
CA ASN A 21 -5.91 -2.04 6.72
C ASN A 21 -7.30 -1.41 6.96
N PRO A 22 -8.35 -2.21 7.20
CA PRO A 22 -9.70 -1.68 7.42
C PRO A 22 -9.83 -0.89 8.73
N LEU A 23 -9.02 -1.19 9.75
CA LEU A 23 -9.06 -0.48 11.04
C LEU A 23 -8.51 0.95 10.93
N LEU A 24 -7.61 1.17 9.96
CA LEU A 24 -7.02 2.48 9.67
C LEU A 24 -7.62 3.11 8.41
N GLU A 25 -8.53 2.40 7.73
CA GLU A 25 -9.01 2.72 6.39
C GLU A 25 -7.86 3.07 5.43
N LEU A 26 -6.76 2.31 5.47
CA LEU A 26 -5.50 2.69 4.83
C LEU A 26 -5.09 1.67 3.79
N TYR A 27 -4.98 2.11 2.54
CA TYR A 27 -4.45 1.34 1.42
C TYR A 27 -3.07 1.88 1.05
N VAL A 28 -2.13 0.98 0.77
CA VAL A 28 -0.75 1.32 0.37
C VAL A 28 -0.24 0.34 -0.69
N PHE A 29 0.44 0.88 -1.68
CA PHE A 29 1.01 0.13 -2.80
C PHE A 29 2.32 0.77 -3.29
N LEU A 30 3.10 0.02 -4.07
CA LEU A 30 4.29 0.55 -4.74
C LEU A 30 3.87 1.51 -5.86
N TYR A 31 4.29 2.77 -5.76
CA TYR A 31 3.94 3.81 -6.72
C TYR A 31 4.80 3.77 -7.98
N ASN A 32 6.10 3.51 -7.83
CA ASN A 32 7.04 3.56 -8.95
C ASN A 32 8.20 2.58 -8.79
N GLU A 33 8.94 2.37 -9.88
CA GLU A 33 10.11 1.48 -9.92
C GLU A 33 11.26 1.97 -9.03
N ALA A 34 11.24 3.24 -8.63
CA ALA A 34 12.21 3.80 -7.70
C ALA A 34 11.92 3.41 -6.24
N GLY A 35 10.85 2.66 -5.93
CA GLY A 35 10.57 2.17 -4.58
C GLY A 35 9.61 3.05 -3.77
N ALA A 36 9.16 4.18 -4.32
CA ALA A 36 8.25 5.06 -3.59
C ALA A 36 6.91 4.37 -3.38
N LEU A 37 6.31 4.56 -2.21
CA LEU A 37 4.98 4.07 -1.89
C LEU A 37 3.93 5.16 -2.15
N CYS A 38 2.69 4.77 -2.38
CA CYS A 38 1.54 5.69 -2.39
C CYS A 38 0.47 5.17 -1.44
N THR A 39 -0.19 6.11 -0.75
CA THR A 39 -1.21 5.81 0.26
C THR A 39 -2.54 6.46 -0.06
N TYR A 40 -3.63 5.77 0.28
CA TYR A 40 -5.00 6.29 0.21
C TYR A 40 -5.75 5.99 1.50
N ILE A 41 -6.62 6.92 1.90
CA ILE A 41 -7.67 6.65 2.88
C ILE A 41 -8.86 6.05 2.13
N ILE A 42 -9.18 4.78 2.39
CA ILE A 42 -10.20 3.99 1.73
C ILE A 42 -11.10 3.34 2.78
N SER A 43 -12.37 3.77 2.80
CA SER A 43 -13.38 3.15 3.66
C SER A 43 -13.63 1.69 3.29
N GLU A 44 -14.16 0.92 4.22
CA GLU A 44 -14.46 -0.51 3.99
C GLU A 44 -15.45 -0.73 2.84
N GLU A 45 -16.45 0.15 2.70
CA GLU A 45 -17.39 0.14 1.58
C GLU A 45 -16.64 0.31 0.24
N LYS A 46 -15.72 1.28 0.19
CA LYS A 46 -14.93 1.53 -1.02
C LYS A 46 -13.95 0.40 -1.31
N ALA A 47 -13.32 -0.17 -0.29
CA ALA A 47 -12.46 -1.34 -0.40
C ALA A 47 -13.22 -2.56 -0.98
N THR A 48 -14.49 -2.71 -0.62
CA THR A 48 -15.37 -3.75 -1.18
C THR A 48 -15.64 -3.51 -2.68
N ASP A 49 -15.98 -2.28 -3.07
CA ASP A 49 -16.14 -1.91 -4.50
C ASP A 49 -14.85 -2.17 -5.30
N LEU A 50 -13.69 -1.79 -4.75
CA LEU A 50 -12.39 -2.01 -5.39
C LEU A 50 -12.05 -3.49 -5.52
N SER A 51 -12.34 -4.30 -4.48
CA SER A 51 -12.16 -5.76 -4.52
C SER A 51 -12.97 -6.41 -5.65
N VAL A 52 -14.20 -5.96 -5.87
CA VAL A 52 -15.08 -6.47 -6.94
C VAL A 52 -14.54 -6.07 -8.31
N LYS A 53 -14.13 -4.80 -8.48
CA LYS A 53 -13.56 -4.30 -9.73
C LYS A 53 -12.25 -5.00 -10.09
N SER A 54 -11.34 -5.09 -9.12
CA SER A 54 -10.04 -5.75 -9.26
C SER A 54 -10.19 -7.17 -9.79
N LYS A 55 -11.09 -7.98 -9.21
CA LYS A 55 -11.37 -9.33 -9.70
C LYS A 55 -12.03 -9.36 -11.08
N LYS A 56 -12.96 -8.45 -11.34
CA LYS A 56 -13.70 -8.39 -12.60
C LYS A 56 -12.78 -8.07 -13.79
N TYR A 57 -11.81 -7.20 -13.58
CA TYR A 57 -10.94 -6.69 -14.65
C TYR A 57 -9.52 -7.25 -14.58
N ASN A 58 -9.19 -8.04 -13.55
CA ASN A 58 -7.86 -8.57 -13.28
C ASN A 58 -6.79 -7.47 -13.21
N GLU A 59 -7.08 -6.44 -12.42
CA GLU A 59 -6.23 -5.26 -12.21
C GLU A 59 -6.10 -4.96 -10.71
N ASP A 60 -5.05 -4.26 -10.31
CA ASP A 60 -4.87 -3.83 -8.92
C ASP A 60 -5.86 -2.71 -8.53
N TRP A 61 -6.05 -2.48 -7.24
CA TRP A 61 -7.01 -1.47 -6.78
C TRP A 61 -6.62 -0.06 -7.25
N SER A 62 -5.32 0.22 -7.30
CA SER A 62 -4.73 1.47 -7.78
C SER A 62 -5.19 1.86 -9.18
N ALA A 63 -5.47 0.90 -10.07
CA ALA A 63 -5.96 1.17 -11.43
C ALA A 63 -7.37 1.80 -11.46
N PHE A 64 -8.13 1.70 -10.38
CA PHE A 64 -9.49 2.26 -10.25
C PHE A 64 -9.56 3.50 -9.35
N LEU A 65 -8.42 3.93 -8.81
CA LEU A 65 -8.32 5.13 -8.00
C LEU A 65 -8.04 6.34 -8.89
N SER A 66 -8.79 7.41 -8.66
CA SER A 66 -8.53 8.73 -9.24
C SER A 66 -7.53 9.51 -8.39
N VAL A 67 -7.34 10.80 -8.69
CA VAL A 67 -6.57 11.72 -7.84
C VAL A 67 -7.01 11.65 -6.37
N GLY A 68 -6.04 11.79 -5.44
CA GLY A 68 -6.30 11.81 -3.99
C GLY A 68 -5.29 11.02 -3.15
N GLY A 69 -4.40 10.26 -3.78
CA GLY A 69 -3.33 9.55 -3.09
C GLY A 69 -2.23 10.47 -2.61
N ASN A 70 -1.57 10.08 -1.52
CA ASN A 70 -0.37 10.72 -1.03
C ASN A 70 0.85 9.88 -1.44
N ILE A 71 1.64 10.41 -2.37
CA ILE A 71 2.91 9.82 -2.79
C ILE A 71 3.93 10.07 -1.67
N LEU A 72 4.62 9.00 -1.25
CA LEU A 72 5.58 9.01 -0.16
C LEU A 72 7.01 9.06 -0.67
N ASP A 73 7.30 10.05 -1.51
CA ASP A 73 8.64 10.36 -1.98
C ASP A 73 9.07 11.76 -1.58
N ASN A 74 10.37 11.99 -1.67
CA ASN A 74 10.99 13.29 -1.48
C ASN A 74 11.62 13.72 -2.80
N ASP A 75 10.80 14.33 -3.67
CA ASP A 75 11.15 14.69 -5.04
C ASP A 75 12.21 15.82 -5.15
N ASP A 76 12.53 16.46 -4.03
CA ASP A 76 13.71 17.32 -3.89
C ASP A 76 15.03 16.56 -4.09
N PHE A 77 15.03 15.23 -3.94
CA PHE A 77 16.21 14.38 -4.09
C PHE A 77 16.16 13.54 -5.36
N ASP A 78 17.30 13.46 -6.05
CA ASP A 78 17.46 12.57 -7.19
C ASP A 78 17.30 11.10 -6.78
N ARG A 79 16.34 10.41 -7.41
CA ARG A 79 15.96 9.02 -7.09
C ARG A 79 17.06 7.98 -7.31
N GLU A 80 18.06 8.27 -8.15
CA GLU A 80 19.16 7.34 -8.45
C GLU A 80 20.39 7.63 -7.59
N LEU A 81 20.74 8.91 -7.44
CA LEU A 81 21.94 9.35 -6.71
C LEU A 81 21.72 9.47 -5.20
N LYS A 82 20.47 9.67 -4.77
CA LYS A 82 20.06 9.92 -3.38
C LYS A 82 18.83 9.10 -3.00
N ARG A 83 18.80 7.82 -3.44
CA ARG A 83 17.68 6.89 -3.22
C ARG A 83 17.17 6.87 -1.77
N ASP A 84 18.05 6.76 -0.78
CA ASP A 84 17.63 6.68 0.62
C ASP A 84 16.91 7.97 1.10
N SER A 85 17.36 9.15 0.63
CA SER A 85 16.69 10.42 0.92
C SER A 85 15.38 10.57 0.15
N TYR A 86 15.36 10.12 -1.11
CA TYR A 86 14.15 10.07 -1.94
C TYR A 86 13.06 9.18 -1.32
N LEU A 87 13.44 8.06 -0.72
CA LEU A 87 12.52 7.07 -0.13
C LEU A 87 12.24 7.24 1.36
N GLU A 88 12.76 8.30 2.00
CA GLU A 88 12.65 8.49 3.44
C GLU A 88 11.20 8.42 3.94
N LEU A 89 10.26 9.08 3.24
CA LEU A 89 8.84 9.08 3.62
C LEU A 89 8.20 7.69 3.50
N SER A 90 8.59 6.89 2.51
CA SER A 90 8.15 5.50 2.37
C SER A 90 8.67 4.62 3.52
N TYR A 91 9.92 4.83 3.93
CA TYR A 91 10.50 4.12 5.08
C TYR A 91 9.84 4.52 6.40
N GLU A 92 9.63 5.83 6.63
CA GLU A 92 8.94 6.33 7.82
C GLU A 92 7.50 5.82 7.92
N PHE A 93 6.80 5.70 6.78
CA PHE A 93 5.50 5.05 6.74
C PHE A 93 5.56 3.61 7.25
N CYS A 94 6.48 2.79 6.74
CA CYS A 94 6.62 1.40 7.17
C CYS A 94 7.03 1.33 8.66
N LYS A 95 7.96 2.17 9.13
CA LYS A 95 8.36 2.25 10.55
C LYS A 95 7.19 2.53 11.47
N LYS A 96 6.27 3.41 11.05
CA LYS A 96 5.08 3.77 11.83
C LYS A 96 4.01 2.68 11.85
N HIS A 97 3.91 1.85 10.80
CA HIS A 97 2.74 1.02 10.57
C HIS A 97 2.95 -0.49 10.58
N PHE A 98 4.20 -1.00 10.50
CA PHE A 98 4.46 -2.44 10.38
C PHE A 98 3.85 -3.30 11.51
N ASN A 99 3.76 -2.74 12.71
CA ASN A 99 3.26 -3.42 13.90
C ASN A 99 1.75 -3.27 14.13
N LYS A 100 1.03 -2.60 13.21
CA LYS A 100 -0.42 -2.44 13.32
C LYS A 100 -1.13 -3.73 12.91
N ASP A 101 -2.12 -4.13 13.70
CA ASP A 101 -3.02 -5.22 13.32
C ASP A 101 -3.93 -4.79 12.16
N GLY A 102 -4.49 -5.75 11.43
CA GLY A 102 -5.47 -5.52 10.36
C GLY A 102 -4.90 -5.50 8.93
N TRP A 103 -3.59 -5.48 8.75
CA TRP A 103 -2.97 -5.52 7.41
C TRP A 103 -3.37 -6.77 6.63
N SER A 104 -3.80 -6.59 5.40
CA SER A 104 -4.24 -7.66 4.51
C SER A 104 -3.78 -7.40 3.09
N ASP A 105 -3.33 -8.45 2.41
CA ASP A 105 -3.02 -8.44 0.98
C ASP A 105 -4.33 -8.26 0.19
N THR A 106 -4.40 -7.21 -0.64
CA THR A 106 -5.62 -6.87 -1.40
C THR A 106 -6.02 -7.96 -2.39
N LYS A 107 -5.07 -8.75 -2.90
CA LYS A 107 -5.34 -9.89 -3.79
C LYS A 107 -6.01 -11.05 -3.05
N ARG A 108 -5.93 -11.08 -1.70
CA ARG A 108 -6.51 -12.13 -0.84
C ARG A 108 -7.83 -11.74 -0.20
N ILE A 109 -8.31 -10.50 -0.38
CA ILE A 109 -9.58 -10.04 0.18
C ILE A 109 -10.75 -10.72 -0.57
N LYS A 110 -11.49 -11.59 0.13
CA LYS A 110 -12.71 -12.22 -0.41
C LYS A 110 -13.86 -11.22 -0.46
N ASN A 111 -14.86 -11.48 -1.31
CA ASN A 111 -16.07 -10.67 -1.33
C ASN A 111 -16.75 -10.79 0.04
N GLY A 112 -16.97 -9.67 0.74
CA GLY A 112 -17.68 -9.64 2.03
C GLY A 112 -16.83 -9.55 3.30
N GLY A 113 -15.55 -9.15 3.23
CA GLY A 113 -14.78 -8.72 4.42
C GLY A 113 -14.17 -9.83 5.29
N GLU A 114 -14.36 -11.11 4.98
CA GLU A 114 -13.73 -12.20 5.74
C GLU A 114 -12.36 -12.62 5.16
N LEU A 115 -11.33 -12.57 6.01
CA LEU A 115 -9.97 -13.06 5.74
C LEU A 115 -9.91 -14.59 5.87
N ILE A 116 -9.10 -15.23 5.02
CA ILE A 116 -8.72 -16.66 5.12
C ILE A 116 -7.82 -16.93 6.33
#